data_AF-X1EIE4-F1
#
_entry.id   AF-X1EIE4-F1
#
_cell.length_a   1.000
_cell.length_b   1.000
_cell.length_c   1.000
_cell.angle_alpha   90.00
_cell.angle_beta   90.00
_cell.angle_gamma   90.00
#
_symmetry.space_group_name_H-M   'P 1'
#
loop_
_entity.id
_entity.type
_entity.pdbx_description
1 polymer ?
#
loop_
_entity_poly.entity_id
_entity_poly.type
_entity_poly.pdbx_seq_one_letter_code
_entity_poly.pdbx_strand_id
1 'polypeptide(L)'
;MTIKKSIGWTQMTLNPIKGMCKGGCWYCYYSGKRQWEYIAPVKIGGVAIDGEPTNGFKAGKYLRKGVVITSRGCPFNCPWCLVGQDLIELDDFPEGNIIQDNNFLACSRSHKDKVFRMLSHQKRIEFSGGLDSTL
;
A
#
# COMPACT_ATOMS: atom_id res chain seq x y z
N MET A 1 -25.28 -26.29 26.34
CA MET A 1 -23.94 -25.70 26.51
C MET A 1 -23.71 -24.74 25.36
N THR A 2 -23.95 -23.45 25.60
CA THR A 2 -23.99 -22.41 24.57
C THR A 2 -22.55 -21.94 24.31
N ILE A 3 -21.96 -22.35 23.20
CA ILE A 3 -20.63 -21.91 22.79
C ILE A 3 -20.77 -20.51 22.19
N LYS A 4 -20.49 -19.48 22.99
CA LYS A 4 -20.25 -18.12 22.51
C LYS A 4 -19.03 -18.15 21.57
N LYS A 5 -19.24 -18.16 20.25
CA LYS A 5 -18.17 -17.90 19.28
C LYS A 5 -17.88 -16.40 19.28
N SER A 6 -16.84 -16.01 20.01
CA SER A 6 -16.20 -14.71 19.88
C SER A 6 -15.78 -14.51 18.42
N ILE A 7 -16.28 -13.45 17.81
CA ILE A 7 -16.00 -13.03 16.43
C ILE A 7 -14.56 -12.49 16.41
N GLY A 8 -13.59 -13.40 16.34
CA GLY A 8 -12.18 -13.06 16.14
C GLY A 8 -11.91 -12.96 14.64
N TRP A 9 -11.69 -11.74 14.16
CA TRP A 9 -11.28 -11.48 12.77
C TRP A 9 -9.94 -12.17 12.52
N THR A 10 -9.97 -13.24 11.72
CA THR A 10 -8.73 -13.90 11.31
C THR A 10 -8.15 -13.09 10.16
N GLN A 11 -7.11 -12.30 10.47
CA GLN A 11 -6.29 -11.62 9.47
C GLN A 11 -5.62 -12.70 8.63
N MET A 12 -6.11 -12.97 7.42
CA MET A 12 -5.43 -13.85 6.49
C MET A 12 -4.17 -13.13 5.99
N THR A 13 -3.05 -13.38 6.66
CA THR A 13 -1.73 -13.09 6.10
C THR A 13 -1.57 -13.99 4.89
N LEU A 14 -1.62 -13.41 3.68
CA LEU A 14 -1.32 -14.14 2.45
C LEU A 14 0.07 -14.76 2.59
N ASN A 15 0.13 -16.09 2.72
CA ASN A 15 1.38 -16.82 2.51
C ASN A 15 1.84 -16.51 1.09
N PRO A 16 3.10 -16.08 0.88
CA PRO A 16 3.57 -15.72 -0.44
C PRO A 16 3.64 -17.00 -1.28
N ILE A 17 2.66 -17.18 -2.16
CA ILE A 17 2.77 -18.12 -3.28
C ILE A 17 4.00 -17.64 -4.06
N LYS A 18 5.02 -18.51 -4.13
CA LYS A 18 6.26 -18.23 -4.85
C LYS A 18 5.92 -17.99 -6.32
N GLY A 19 6.02 -16.72 -6.71
CA GLY A 19 5.89 -16.27 -8.09
C GLY A 19 4.56 -15.61 -8.38
N MET A 20 4.43 -14.30 -8.14
CA MET A 20 3.69 -13.39 -9.02
C MET A 20 3.87 -11.92 -8.62
N CYS A 21 4.23 -11.13 -9.64
CA CYS A 21 4.07 -9.69 -9.84
C CYS A 21 4.81 -8.72 -8.90
N LYS A 22 5.90 -8.16 -9.42
CA LYS A 22 6.45 -6.87 -8.99
C LYS A 22 5.45 -5.78 -9.37
N GLY A 23 4.89 -5.09 -8.38
CA GLY A 23 3.90 -4.02 -8.58
C GLY A 23 2.46 -4.50 -8.41
N GLY A 24 1.76 -3.91 -7.45
CA GLY A 24 0.38 -4.27 -7.10
C GLY A 24 -0.57 -4.13 -8.29
N CYS A 25 -0.98 -5.26 -8.86
CA CYS A 25 -1.96 -5.33 -9.93
C CYS A 25 -3.29 -5.85 -9.35
N TRP A 26 -4.39 -5.10 -9.52
CA TRP A 26 -5.77 -5.45 -9.12
C TRP A 26 -6.21 -6.87 -9.52
N TYR A 27 -5.60 -7.46 -10.54
CA TYR A 27 -5.89 -8.83 -11.00
C TYR A 27 -5.59 -9.89 -9.92
N CYS A 28 -4.54 -9.73 -9.12
CA CYS A 28 -4.28 -10.65 -7.99
C CYS A 28 -5.32 -10.49 -6.88
N TYR A 29 -5.79 -9.27 -6.64
CA TYR A 29 -6.76 -8.97 -5.60
C TYR A 29 -8.16 -9.51 -5.94
N TYR A 30 -8.66 -9.25 -7.15
CA TYR A 30 -9.94 -9.82 -7.60
C TYR A 30 -9.90 -11.34 -7.71
N SER A 31 -8.77 -11.92 -8.13
CA SER A 31 -8.61 -13.37 -8.16
C SER A 31 -8.67 -13.97 -6.76
N GLY A 32 -7.98 -13.35 -5.79
CA GLY A 32 -8.04 -13.76 -4.39
C GLY A 32 -9.45 -13.64 -3.80
N LYS A 33 -10.18 -12.56 -4.07
CA LYS A 33 -11.58 -12.42 -3.63
C LYS A 33 -12.44 -13.56 -4.17
N ARG A 34 -12.44 -13.72 -5.50
CA ARG A 34 -13.27 -14.70 -6.22
C ARG A 34 -12.96 -16.13 -5.80
N GLN A 35 -11.70 -16.43 -5.48
CA GLN A 35 -11.28 -17.75 -4.99
C GLN A 35 -11.89 -18.09 -3.62
N TRP A 36 -12.10 -17.09 -2.76
CA TRP A 36 -12.49 -17.31 -1.36
C TRP A 36 -13.94 -16.92 -1.05
N GLU A 37 -14.60 -16.15 -1.92
CA GLU A 37 -16.00 -15.70 -1.75
C GLU A 37 -17.00 -16.86 -1.66
N TYR A 38 -16.71 -18.00 -2.28
CA TYR A 38 -17.55 -19.20 -2.17
C TYR A 38 -17.47 -19.85 -0.77
N ILE A 39 -16.38 -19.64 -0.03
CA ILE A 39 -16.15 -20.25 1.29
C ILE A 39 -16.74 -19.37 2.40
N ALA A 40 -16.58 -18.06 2.29
CA ALA A 40 -17.07 -17.10 3.27
C ALA A 40 -17.20 -15.70 2.65
N PRO A 41 -17.98 -14.78 3.25
CA PRO A 41 -17.97 -13.38 2.85
C PRO A 41 -16.56 -12.79 2.94
N VAL A 42 -15.97 -12.42 1.78
CA VAL A 42 -14.63 -11.82 1.70
C VAL A 42 -14.75 -10.32 1.49
N LYS A 43 -14.09 -9.55 2.36
CA LYS A 43 -13.79 -8.14 2.15
C LYS A 43 -12.32 -8.00 1.81
N ILE A 44 -12.01 -7.33 0.70
CA ILE A 44 -10.66 -6.92 0.37
C ILE A 44 -10.60 -5.42 0.60
N GLY A 45 -9.56 -5.00 1.31
CA GLY A 45 -9.29 -3.60 1.50
C GLY A 45 -8.23 -3.33 2.56
N GLY A 46 -8.21 -2.09 3.02
CA GLY A 46 -7.36 -1.62 4.11
C GLY A 46 -6.16 -0.80 3.66
N VAL A 47 -5.38 -0.36 4.64
CA VAL A 47 -4.37 0.71 4.50
C VAL A 47 -3.35 0.48 3.36
N ALA A 48 -2.95 -0.77 3.09
CA ALA A 48 -2.02 -1.08 2.00
C ALA A 48 -2.68 -1.10 0.61
N ILE A 49 -3.98 -1.41 0.54
CA ILE A 49 -4.72 -1.65 -0.70
C ILE A 49 -5.49 -0.39 -1.11
N ASP A 50 -6.42 0.05 -0.28
CA ASP A 50 -7.37 1.13 -0.61
C ASP A 50 -6.87 2.50 -0.14
N GLY A 51 -5.86 2.54 0.74
CA GLY A 51 -5.37 3.80 1.29
C GLY A 51 -6.30 4.40 2.35
N GLU A 52 -7.05 3.56 3.08
CA GLU A 52 -7.83 3.99 4.25
C GLU A 52 -6.95 4.87 5.17
N PRO A 53 -7.47 6.02 5.66
CA PRO A 53 -6.69 7.08 6.28
C PRO A 53 -5.90 6.59 7.50
N THR A 54 -4.62 6.35 7.23
CA THR A 54 -3.39 6.70 7.96
C THR A 54 -3.20 6.40 9.44
N ASN A 55 -4.20 6.11 10.25
CA ASN A 55 -3.98 5.97 11.70
C ASN A 55 -3.36 4.62 12.11
N GLY A 56 -2.92 3.78 11.15
CA GLY A 56 -2.48 2.42 11.45
C GLY A 56 -1.55 1.74 10.46
N PHE A 57 -0.95 2.45 9.49
CA PHE A 57 0.02 1.81 8.60
C PHE A 57 1.27 1.38 9.40
N LYS A 58 1.45 0.06 9.53
CA LYS A 58 2.64 -0.54 10.17
C LYS A 58 3.41 -1.35 9.15
N ALA A 59 4.60 -0.87 8.78
CA ALA A 59 5.53 -1.61 7.93
C ALA A 59 5.83 -2.98 8.57
N GLY A 60 5.83 -4.04 7.76
CA GLY A 60 5.96 -5.42 8.25
C GLY A 60 4.66 -6.12 8.66
N LYS A 61 3.54 -5.39 8.82
CA LYS A 61 2.22 -6.00 9.09
C LYS A 61 1.40 -6.23 7.81
N TYR A 62 1.40 -5.25 6.91
CA TYR A 62 0.64 -5.28 5.66
C TYR A 62 1.54 -5.37 4.43
N LEU A 63 2.71 -4.73 4.48
CA LEU A 63 3.74 -4.81 3.46
C LEU A 63 5.00 -5.45 4.03
N ARG A 64 5.85 -5.97 3.15
CA ARG A 64 7.20 -6.43 3.51
C ARG A 64 7.93 -5.34 4.28
N LYS A 65 8.67 -5.70 5.34
CA LYS A 65 9.52 -4.77 6.09
C LYS A 65 10.45 -4.00 5.14
N GLY A 66 10.58 -2.69 5.36
CA GLY A 66 11.36 -1.78 4.51
C GLY A 66 10.55 -1.15 3.37
N VAL A 67 9.41 -1.75 2.97
CA VAL A 67 8.47 -1.12 2.03
C VAL A 67 7.58 -0.14 2.79
N VAL A 68 7.59 1.11 2.35
CA VAL A 68 6.84 2.21 2.93
C VAL A 68 6.04 2.93 1.85
N ILE A 69 4.87 3.42 2.25
CA ILE A 69 4.06 4.33 1.47
C ILE A 69 4.05 5.65 2.23
N THR A 70 4.47 6.72 1.55
CA THR A 70 4.59 8.08 2.08
C THR A 70 3.50 9.00 1.55
N SER A 71 2.93 8.67 0.38
CA SER A 71 1.78 9.34 -0.22
C SER A 71 0.88 8.34 -0.95
N ARG A 72 -0.39 8.70 -1.15
CA ARG A 72 -1.39 7.92 -1.89
C ARG A 72 -1.95 8.76 -3.02
N GLY A 73 -2.33 8.12 -4.11
CA GLY A 73 -2.97 8.82 -5.22
C GLY A 73 -1.99 9.49 -6.17
N CYS A 74 -2.55 10.02 -7.25
CA CYS A 74 -1.79 10.67 -8.31
C CYS A 74 -2.68 11.75 -8.93
N PRO A 75 -2.19 12.98 -9.14
CA PRO A 75 -3.01 14.04 -9.74
C PRO A 75 -3.33 13.78 -11.22
N PHE A 76 -2.67 12.80 -11.85
CA PHE A 76 -2.91 12.46 -13.24
C PHE A 76 -4.08 11.50 -13.40
N ASN A 77 -4.99 11.83 -14.32
CA ASN A 77 -6.12 10.99 -14.71
C ASN A 77 -5.82 10.20 -15.99
N CYS A 78 -4.79 9.34 -15.95
CA CYS A 78 -4.42 8.55 -17.11
C CYS A 78 -5.47 7.46 -17.39
N PRO A 79 -5.92 7.25 -18.65
CA PRO A 79 -7.01 6.32 -18.97
C PRO A 79 -6.67 4.84 -18.74
N TRP A 80 -5.40 4.52 -18.56
CA TRP A 80 -4.91 3.17 -18.22
C TRP A 80 -4.57 3.00 -16.73
N CYS A 81 -4.58 4.07 -15.93
CA CYS A 81 -4.12 4.03 -14.54
C CYS A 81 -5.28 3.65 -13.60
N LEU A 82 -5.00 2.72 -12.69
CA LEU A 82 -5.97 2.22 -11.71
C LEU A 82 -6.02 3.03 -10.41
N VAL A 83 -5.17 4.05 -10.26
CA VAL A 83 -5.05 4.82 -9.02
C VAL A 83 -6.30 5.67 -8.77
N GLY A 84 -6.79 6.37 -9.81
CA GLY A 84 -8.12 7.00 -9.85
C GLY A 84 -8.49 7.92 -8.69
N GLN A 85 -7.52 8.41 -7.92
CA GLN A 85 -7.72 9.20 -6.70
C GLN A 85 -6.71 10.34 -6.63
N ASP A 86 -7.14 11.47 -6.07
CA ASP A 86 -6.31 12.64 -5.86
C ASP A 86 -5.09 12.31 -4.99
N LEU A 87 -4.01 13.07 -5.20
CA LEU A 87 -2.80 12.93 -4.39
C LEU A 87 -3.06 13.39 -2.94
N ILE A 88 -2.75 12.51 -2.01
CA ILE A 88 -2.81 12.72 -0.57
C ILE A 88 -1.44 12.39 0.02
N GLU A 89 -0.80 13.40 0.60
CA GLU A 89 0.45 13.25 1.35
C GLU A 89 0.14 12.76 2.77
N LEU A 90 0.87 11.73 3.23
CA LEU A 90 0.66 11.22 4.57
C LEU A 90 1.49 12.02 5.58
N ASP A 91 0.83 12.48 6.65
CA ASP A 91 1.51 13.16 7.76
C ASP A 91 2.39 12.21 8.56
N ASP A 92 1.95 10.97 8.78
CA ASP A 92 2.73 9.98 9.52
C ASP A 92 2.92 8.70 8.71
N PHE A 93 4.18 8.27 8.60
CA PHE A 93 4.56 7.01 7.97
C PHE A 93 5.76 6.39 8.70
N PRO A 94 5.83 5.05 8.79
CA PRO A 94 6.95 4.36 9.42
C PRO A 94 8.22 4.50 8.58
N GLU A 95 9.38 4.24 9.18
CA GLU A 95 10.63 4.17 8.42
C GLU A 95 10.62 3.03 7.40
N GLY A 96 11.14 3.32 6.21
CA GLY A 96 11.41 2.34 5.16
C GLY A 96 12.37 2.89 4.11
N ASN A 97 13.06 1.98 3.42
CA ASN A 97 14.03 2.30 2.38
C ASN A 97 13.50 2.01 0.97
N ILE A 98 12.30 1.46 0.84
CA ILE A 98 11.65 1.14 -0.45
C ILE A 98 10.35 1.92 -0.53
N ILE A 99 10.34 2.98 -1.33
CA ILE A 99 9.19 3.88 -1.48
C ILE A 99 8.26 3.32 -2.56
N GLN A 100 6.99 3.09 -2.19
CA GLN A 100 5.97 2.46 -3.02
C GLN A 100 4.77 3.40 -3.31
N ASP A 101 5.04 4.69 -3.45
CA ASP A 101 4.02 5.69 -3.74
C ASP A 101 3.46 5.56 -5.15
N ASN A 102 2.23 6.02 -5.36
CA ASN A 102 1.64 6.02 -6.70
C ASN A 102 2.33 7.01 -7.63
N ASN A 103 2.72 8.19 -7.13
CA ASN A 103 3.64 9.10 -7.81
C ASN A 103 4.40 9.99 -6.81
N PHE A 104 5.61 9.58 -6.40
CA PHE A 104 6.41 10.35 -5.44
C PHE A 104 6.84 11.72 -5.98
N LEU A 105 7.04 11.83 -7.30
CA LEU A 105 7.42 13.11 -7.91
C LEU A 105 6.27 14.12 -7.94
N ALA A 106 5.03 13.68 -7.73
CA ALA A 106 3.89 14.58 -7.62
C ALA A 106 3.76 15.30 -6.28
N CYS A 107 4.46 14.82 -5.25
CA CYS A 107 4.42 15.43 -3.93
C CYS A 107 5.03 16.84 -3.90
N SER A 108 4.56 17.65 -2.96
CA SER A 108 5.11 18.93 -2.54
C SER A 108 6.59 18.81 -2.17
N ARG A 109 7.30 19.94 -2.27
CA ARG A 109 8.71 20.00 -1.89
C ARG A 109 8.91 19.66 -0.40
N SER A 110 8.04 20.18 0.47
CA SER A 110 8.07 19.91 1.91
C SER A 110 7.93 18.42 2.23
N HIS A 111 7.04 17.72 1.53
CA HIS A 111 6.88 16.28 1.72
C HIS A 111 8.10 15.50 1.24
N LYS A 112 8.62 15.84 0.05
CA LYS A 112 9.85 15.22 -0.48
C LYS A 112 11.03 15.40 0.48
N ASP A 113 11.22 16.60 1.03
CA ASP A 113 12.29 16.88 2.01
C ASP A 113 12.11 16.05 3.31
N LYS A 114 10.88 15.81 3.75
CA LYS A 114 10.58 14.91 4.88
C LYS A 114 10.97 13.47 4.58
N VAL A 115 10.62 12.96 3.40
CA VAL A 115 10.99 11.61 2.96
C VAL A 115 12.51 11.49 2.78
N PHE A 116 13.17 12.47 2.18
CA PHE A 116 14.63 12.46 2.02
C PHE A 116 15.37 12.48 3.35
N ARG A 117 14.88 13.22 4.35
CA ARG A 117 15.43 13.19 5.72
C ARG A 117 15.26 11.83 6.39
N MET A 118 14.14 11.14 6.16
CA MET A 118 13.99 9.75 6.62
C MET A 118 14.97 8.81 5.91
N LEU A 119 15.20 9.01 4.61
CA LEU A 119 16.06 8.15 3.79
C LEU A 119 17.57 8.40 4.00
N SER A 120 17.98 9.60 4.40
CA SER A 120 19.40 9.99 4.50
C SER A 120 20.23 9.13 5.45
N HIS A 121 19.59 8.49 6.43
CA HIS A 121 20.22 7.62 7.42
C HIS A 121 20.12 6.13 7.07
N GLN A 122 19.55 5.79 5.91
CA GLN A 122 19.29 4.42 5.48
C GLN A 122 20.23 3.97 4.34
N LYS A 123 20.17 2.68 3.98
CA LYS A 123 20.97 2.07 2.88
C LYS A 123 20.07 1.31 1.92
N ARG A 124 20.55 1.10 0.68
CA ARG A 124 19.82 0.40 -0.39
C ARG A 124 18.44 1.01 -0.62
N ILE A 125 18.43 2.32 -0.88
CA ILE A 125 17.21 3.09 -1.12
C ILE A 125 16.68 2.73 -2.50
N GLU A 126 15.38 2.47 -2.59
CA GLU A 126 14.69 2.14 -3.84
C GLU A 126 13.40 2.95 -3.95
N PHE A 127 13.13 3.50 -5.13
CA PHE A 127 11.84 4.05 -5.49
C PHE A 127 11.17 3.07 -6.45
N SER A 128 10.36 2.18 -5.89
CA SER A 128 9.68 1.09 -6.62
C SER A 128 8.24 1.47 -7.02
N GLY A 129 7.81 2.67 -6.64
CA GLY A 129 6.54 3.30 -7.03
C GLY A 129 6.63 4.12 -8.32
N GLY A 130 5.62 4.94 -8.57
CA GLY A 130 5.59 5.84 -9.73
C GLY A 130 6.48 7.07 -9.54
N LEU A 131 7.10 7.53 -10.64
CA LEU A 131 8.03 8.66 -10.70
C LEU A 131 7.75 9.52 -11.94
N ASP A 132 6.52 9.96 -12.11
CA ASP A 132 6.14 10.80 -13.25
C ASP A 132 6.32 12.28 -12.90
N SER A 133 7.13 12.99 -13.70
CA SER A 133 7.50 14.39 -13.49
C SER A 133 6.75 15.38 -14.37
N THR A 134 5.74 14.96 -15.14
CA THR A 134 5.04 15.80 -16.14
C THR A 134 4.03 16.80 -15.55
N LEU A 135 4.27 17.28 -14.32
CA LEU A 135 3.43 18.28 -13.64
C LEU A 135 3.71 19.71 -14.06
#